data_AF-A0A4R2ILR7-F1
#
_entry.id   AF-A0A4R2ILR7-F1
#
_cell.length_a   1.000
_cell.length_b   1.000
_cell.length_c   1.000
_cell.angle_alpha   90.00
_cell.angle_beta   90.00
_cell.angle_gamma   90.00
#
_symmetry.space_group_name_H-M   'P 1'
#
loop_
_entity.id
_entity.type
_entity.pdbx_description
1 polymer ?
#
loop_
_entity_poly.entity_id
_entity_poly.type
_entity_poly.pdbx_seq_one_letter_code
_entity_poly.pdbx_strand_id
1 'polypeptide(L)'
;MEQTAFDDPAYRAAAVDLLGVLAYGELTAFERMAEDAKLAPTLNDKAELAALATKEFGHFQQLRDRLIFLGVDPMEAMRPFVTPLDAFHDHTAPSDWLEGLVKAYVGDGLANDFYREIASYVDAETRGLVLEVFADSGQAEFVVDRVRAAIEEDPKLGGRLALWGRRLVGEALSQAQRIAADRDSLAALLAGSVDRPGLDLAAIGRMFTRLTEAHTARMTALGLQA
;
A
#
# COMPACT_ATOMS: atom_id res chain seq x y z
N MET A 1 -5.14 2.08 -29.67
CA MET A 1 -4.77 3.18 -28.75
C MET A 1 -3.91 2.70 -27.57
N GLU A 2 -3.87 1.39 -27.29
CA GLU A 2 -3.09 0.78 -26.21
C GLU A 2 -1.56 0.83 -26.46
N GLN A 3 -1.15 0.54 -27.70
CA GLN A 3 0.25 0.50 -28.12
C GLN A 3 0.94 1.86 -27.96
N THR A 4 0.22 2.95 -28.28
CA THR A 4 0.80 4.31 -28.34
C THR A 4 1.29 4.87 -27.01
N ALA A 5 0.81 4.37 -25.86
CA ALA A 5 1.29 4.82 -24.55
C ALA A 5 2.56 4.08 -24.13
N PHE A 6 2.61 2.75 -24.33
CA PHE A 6 3.79 1.93 -24.04
C PHE A 6 4.90 2.03 -25.09
N ASP A 7 4.61 2.65 -26.25
CA ASP A 7 5.59 3.04 -27.25
C ASP A 7 6.52 4.17 -26.76
N ASP A 8 6.10 4.96 -25.75
CA ASP A 8 6.97 5.90 -25.03
C ASP A 8 7.84 5.13 -24.00
N PRO A 9 9.17 5.06 -24.19
CA PRO A 9 10.06 4.34 -23.29
C PRO A 9 10.05 4.87 -21.85
N ALA A 10 9.85 6.17 -21.66
CA ALA A 10 9.82 6.79 -20.34
C ALA A 10 8.56 6.38 -19.58
N TYR A 11 7.40 6.44 -20.25
CA TYR A 11 6.15 5.96 -19.67
C TYR A 11 6.19 4.46 -19.38
N ARG A 12 6.70 3.65 -20.31
CA ARG A 12 6.82 2.20 -20.12
C ARG A 12 7.67 1.87 -18.89
N ALA A 13 8.82 2.52 -18.74
CA ALA A 13 9.69 2.31 -17.57
C ALA A 13 8.96 2.69 -16.27
N ALA A 14 8.27 3.82 -16.25
CA ALA A 14 7.48 4.27 -15.10
C ALA A 14 6.33 3.31 -14.73
N ALA A 15 5.57 2.84 -15.72
CA ALA A 15 4.46 1.91 -15.50
C ALA A 15 4.95 0.55 -15.00
N VAL A 16 6.08 0.06 -15.52
CA VAL A 16 6.73 -1.17 -15.07
C VAL A 16 7.22 -1.05 -13.63
N ASP A 17 7.89 0.05 -13.31
CA ASP A 17 8.35 0.33 -11.95
C ASP A 17 7.18 0.43 -10.98
N LEU A 18 6.10 1.07 -11.43
CA LEU A 18 4.89 1.14 -10.63
C LEU A 18 4.38 -0.28 -10.35
N LEU A 19 4.06 -1.06 -11.38
CA LEU A 19 3.57 -2.43 -11.21
C LEU A 19 4.53 -3.29 -10.37
N GLY A 20 5.85 -3.07 -10.48
CA GLY A 20 6.87 -3.74 -9.69
C GLY A 20 6.80 -3.42 -8.20
N VAL A 21 6.67 -2.14 -7.82
CA VAL A 21 6.55 -1.77 -6.39
C VAL A 21 5.24 -2.29 -5.80
N LEU A 22 4.18 -2.39 -6.60
CA LEU A 22 2.87 -2.85 -6.13
C LEU A 22 2.93 -4.35 -5.90
N ALA A 23 3.40 -5.09 -6.91
CA ALA A 23 3.47 -6.54 -6.86
C ALA A 23 4.31 -7.00 -5.64
N TYR A 24 5.44 -6.34 -5.38
CA TYR A 24 6.25 -6.69 -4.21
C TYR A 24 5.59 -6.29 -2.89
N GLY A 25 4.89 -5.14 -2.87
CA GLY A 25 4.09 -4.70 -1.72
C GLY A 25 3.01 -5.71 -1.34
N GLU A 26 2.18 -6.12 -2.30
CA GLU A 26 1.11 -7.10 -2.10
C GLU A 26 1.66 -8.48 -1.68
N LEU A 27 2.76 -8.93 -2.30
CA LEU A 27 3.39 -10.21 -1.93
C LEU A 27 3.89 -10.19 -0.48
N THR A 28 4.55 -9.10 -0.07
CA THR A 28 5.08 -8.97 1.29
C THR A 28 3.95 -8.78 2.30
N ALA A 29 2.90 -8.02 1.94
CA ALA A 29 1.71 -7.84 2.76
C ALA A 29 1.01 -9.18 3.04
N PHE A 30 0.83 -10.03 2.02
CA PHE A 30 0.36 -11.41 2.19
C PHE A 30 1.20 -12.18 3.20
N GLU A 31 2.52 -12.22 3.03
CA GLU A 31 3.42 -12.97 3.92
C GLU A 31 3.31 -12.50 5.37
N ARG A 32 3.30 -11.17 5.59
CA ARG A 32 3.23 -10.61 6.93
C ARG A 32 1.88 -10.85 7.59
N MET A 33 0.77 -10.65 6.87
CA MET A 33 -0.57 -10.93 7.42
C MET A 33 -0.76 -12.42 7.72
N ALA A 34 -0.24 -13.31 6.87
CA ALA A 34 -0.28 -14.74 7.12
C ALA A 34 0.53 -15.14 8.37
N GLU A 35 1.66 -14.48 8.62
CA GLU A 35 2.43 -14.66 9.86
C GLU A 35 1.67 -14.12 11.07
N ASP A 36 1.15 -12.90 10.98
CA ASP A 36 0.40 -12.24 12.05
C ASP A 36 -0.88 -13.02 12.43
N ALA A 37 -1.50 -13.73 11.47
CA ALA A 37 -2.65 -14.61 11.72
C ALA A 37 -2.37 -15.73 12.74
N LYS A 38 -1.10 -16.06 13.02
CA LYS A 38 -0.73 -17.00 14.08
C LYS A 38 -0.94 -16.43 15.49
N LEU A 39 -0.97 -15.11 15.64
CA LEU A 39 -1.17 -14.40 16.91
C LEU A 39 -2.66 -14.19 17.25
N ALA A 40 -3.57 -14.57 16.35
CA ALA A 40 -5.00 -14.39 16.51
C ALA A 40 -5.53 -15.07 17.79
N PRO A 41 -6.31 -14.37 18.64
CA PRO A 41 -6.78 -14.90 19.92
C PRO A 41 -7.94 -15.90 19.75
N THR A 42 -8.62 -15.89 18.61
CA THR A 42 -9.70 -16.82 18.30
C THR A 42 -9.52 -17.44 16.92
N LEU A 43 -10.15 -18.60 16.69
CA LEU A 43 -10.16 -19.24 15.37
C LEU A 43 -10.84 -18.36 14.32
N ASN A 44 -11.86 -17.59 14.71
CA ASN A 44 -12.53 -16.66 13.80
C ASN A 44 -11.60 -15.52 13.40
N ASP A 45 -10.95 -14.87 14.37
CA ASP A 45 -9.97 -13.81 14.14
C ASP A 45 -8.84 -14.29 13.20
N LYS A 46 -8.41 -15.54 13.36
CA LYS A 46 -7.41 -16.18 12.49
C LYS A 46 -7.91 -16.32 11.06
N ALA A 47 -9.16 -16.78 10.90
CA ALA A 47 -9.76 -16.99 9.58
C ALA A 47 -9.94 -15.66 8.83
N GLU A 48 -10.37 -14.61 9.52
CA GLU A 48 -10.54 -13.27 8.95
C GLU A 48 -9.20 -12.69 8.44
N LEU A 49 -8.12 -12.76 9.25
CA LEU A 49 -6.83 -12.26 8.80
C LEU A 49 -6.19 -13.14 7.71
N ALA A 50 -6.42 -14.45 7.73
CA ALA A 50 -5.99 -15.33 6.64
C ALA A 50 -6.74 -15.02 5.33
N ALA A 51 -8.02 -14.63 5.40
CA ALA A 51 -8.79 -14.20 4.24
C ALA A 51 -8.26 -12.88 3.67
N LEU A 52 -7.90 -11.92 4.54
CA LEU A 52 -7.20 -10.69 4.15
C LEU A 52 -5.88 -11.01 3.43
N ALA A 53 -5.02 -11.82 4.03
CA ALA A 53 -3.75 -12.22 3.40
C ALA A 53 -3.99 -12.84 2.01
N THR A 54 -4.96 -13.74 1.89
CA THR A 54 -5.28 -14.40 0.61
C THR A 54 -5.69 -13.40 -0.48
N LYS A 55 -6.35 -12.30 -0.11
CA LYS A 55 -6.71 -11.22 -1.04
C LYS A 55 -5.48 -10.53 -1.60
N GLU A 56 -4.53 -10.15 -0.75
CA GLU A 56 -3.24 -9.55 -1.16
C GLU A 56 -2.49 -10.46 -2.14
N PHE A 57 -2.50 -11.78 -1.90
CA PHE A 57 -1.88 -12.71 -2.85
C PHE A 57 -2.60 -12.72 -4.21
N GLY A 58 -3.92 -12.58 -4.22
CA GLY A 58 -4.70 -12.41 -5.45
C GLY A 58 -4.33 -11.12 -6.19
N HIS A 59 -4.17 -10.01 -5.48
CA HIS A 59 -3.69 -8.75 -6.05
C HIS A 59 -2.30 -8.89 -6.67
N PHE A 60 -1.37 -9.52 -5.95
CA PHE A 60 -0.04 -9.84 -6.47
C PHE A 60 -0.12 -10.64 -7.78
N GLN A 61 -0.99 -11.66 -7.85
CA GLN A 61 -1.15 -12.45 -9.07
C GLN A 61 -1.63 -11.59 -10.25
N GLN A 62 -2.60 -10.70 -10.03
CA GLN A 62 -3.11 -9.79 -11.06
C GLN A 62 -2.02 -8.83 -11.57
N LEU A 63 -1.23 -8.25 -10.66
CA LEU A 63 -0.13 -7.34 -11.00
C LEU A 63 1.02 -8.07 -11.72
N ARG A 64 1.37 -9.28 -11.27
CA ARG A 64 2.34 -10.16 -11.91
C ARG A 64 1.91 -10.50 -13.34
N ASP A 65 0.66 -10.88 -13.53
CA ASP A 65 0.14 -11.28 -14.84
C ASP A 65 0.13 -10.09 -15.81
N ARG A 66 -0.11 -8.87 -15.31
CA ARG A 66 0.04 -7.64 -16.11
C ARG A 66 1.50 -7.40 -16.53
N LEU A 67 2.46 -7.57 -15.63
CA LEU A 67 3.90 -7.46 -15.98
C LEU A 67 4.28 -8.48 -17.08
N ILE A 68 3.81 -9.73 -16.96
CA ILE A 68 4.03 -10.78 -17.96
C ILE A 68 3.40 -10.40 -19.31
N PHE A 69 2.16 -9.90 -19.30
CA PHE A 69 1.47 -9.46 -20.51
C PHE A 69 2.24 -8.35 -21.24
N LEU A 70 2.86 -7.44 -20.49
CA LEU A 70 3.72 -6.39 -21.03
C LEU A 70 5.08 -6.91 -21.54
N GLY A 71 5.40 -8.20 -21.38
CA GLY A 71 6.67 -8.80 -21.77
C GLY A 71 7.82 -8.49 -20.81
N VAL A 72 7.50 -8.23 -19.53
CA VAL A 72 8.46 -7.92 -18.47
C VAL A 72 8.52 -9.08 -17.49
N ASP A 73 9.74 -9.42 -17.04
CA ASP A 73 9.93 -10.38 -15.95
C ASP A 73 9.48 -9.74 -14.62
N PRO A 74 8.45 -10.28 -13.95
CA PRO A 74 7.96 -9.70 -12.71
C PRO A 74 9.01 -9.70 -11.60
N MET A 75 9.90 -10.69 -11.54
CA MET A 75 10.94 -10.76 -10.50
C MET A 75 11.96 -9.64 -10.67
N GLU A 76 12.34 -9.36 -11.91
CA GLU A 76 13.26 -8.26 -12.24
C GLU A 76 12.61 -6.89 -11.98
N ALA A 77 11.31 -6.75 -12.25
CA ALA A 77 10.55 -5.53 -11.98
C ALA A 77 10.38 -5.25 -10.48
N MET A 78 10.21 -6.28 -9.66
CA MET A 78 10.07 -6.16 -8.20
C MET A 78 11.40 -5.90 -7.48
N ARG A 79 12.51 -6.47 -7.97
CA ARG A 79 13.82 -6.45 -7.30
C ARG A 79 14.26 -5.09 -6.75
N PRO A 80 14.10 -3.95 -7.46
CA PRO A 80 14.52 -2.65 -6.95
C PRO A 80 13.80 -2.21 -5.66
N PHE A 81 12.60 -2.74 -5.43
CA PHE A 81 11.73 -2.36 -4.33
C PHE A 81 11.84 -3.27 -3.12
N VAL A 82 12.58 -4.37 -3.23
CA VAL A 82 12.81 -5.34 -2.14
C VAL A 82 13.33 -4.65 -0.89
N THR A 83 14.50 -4.01 -0.97
CA THR A 83 15.14 -3.35 0.18
C THR A 83 14.27 -2.28 0.84
N PRO A 84 13.69 -1.29 0.14
CA PRO A 84 12.89 -0.26 0.80
C PRO A 84 11.59 -0.82 1.41
N LEU A 85 10.92 -1.78 0.78
CA LEU A 85 9.68 -2.35 1.31
C LEU A 85 9.97 -3.30 2.49
N ASP A 86 11.02 -4.11 2.42
CA ASP A 86 11.46 -4.94 3.54
C ASP A 86 11.81 -4.06 4.76
N ALA A 87 12.52 -2.95 4.54
CA ALA A 87 12.85 -2.01 5.61
C ALA A 87 11.59 -1.41 6.28
N PHE A 88 10.55 -1.09 5.51
CA PHE A 88 9.25 -0.70 6.09
C PHE A 88 8.72 -1.81 7.00
N HIS A 89 8.67 -3.05 6.53
CA HIS A 89 8.11 -4.15 7.31
C HIS A 89 8.95 -4.47 8.55
N ASP A 90 10.27 -4.42 8.47
CA ASP A 90 11.20 -4.63 9.58
C ASP A 90 11.06 -3.55 10.65
N HIS A 91 10.97 -2.28 10.25
CA HIS A 91 10.76 -1.16 11.18
C HIS A 91 9.33 -1.10 11.72
N THR A 92 8.41 -1.89 11.16
CA THR A 92 7.01 -1.97 11.57
C THR A 92 6.61 -3.39 11.96
N ALA A 93 7.54 -4.21 12.47
CA ALA A 93 7.19 -5.51 13.04
C ALA A 93 6.23 -5.33 14.25
N PRO A 94 4.99 -5.87 14.20
CA PRO A 94 4.05 -5.72 15.30
C PRO A 94 4.52 -6.51 16.53
N SER A 95 4.30 -5.97 17.72
CA SER A 95 4.64 -6.65 18.98
C SER A 95 3.55 -7.61 19.47
N ASP A 96 2.33 -7.44 18.98
CA ASP A 96 1.18 -8.29 19.30
C ASP A 96 0.13 -8.30 18.18
N TRP A 97 -0.94 -9.06 18.42
CA TRP A 97 -2.08 -9.19 17.52
C TRP A 97 -2.74 -7.87 17.12
N LEU A 98 -2.93 -6.94 18.07
CA LEU A 98 -3.64 -5.69 17.80
C LEU A 98 -2.79 -4.74 16.95
N GLU A 99 -1.48 -4.71 17.18
CA GLU A 99 -0.56 -3.98 16.30
C GLU A 99 -0.52 -4.58 14.89
N GLY A 100 -0.62 -5.92 14.76
CA GLY A 100 -0.75 -6.61 13.48
C GLY A 100 -2.03 -6.21 12.73
N LEU A 101 -3.17 -6.20 13.42
CA LEU A 101 -4.44 -5.74 12.85
C LEU A 101 -4.40 -4.27 12.41
N VAL A 102 -3.90 -3.38 13.27
CA VAL A 102 -3.76 -1.96 12.93
C VAL A 102 -2.82 -1.79 11.73
N LYS A 103 -1.72 -2.56 11.67
CA LYS A 103 -0.80 -2.55 10.52
C LYS A 103 -1.48 -2.99 9.23
N ALA A 104 -2.26 -4.07 9.25
CA ALA A 104 -3.00 -4.53 8.08
C ALA A 104 -3.95 -3.44 7.56
N TYR A 105 -4.78 -2.86 8.45
CA TYR A 105 -5.75 -1.82 8.08
C TYR A 105 -5.10 -0.51 7.63
N VAL A 106 -4.08 -0.04 8.32
CA VAL A 106 -3.38 1.20 7.95
C VAL A 106 -2.56 0.99 6.68
N GLY A 107 -1.90 -0.16 6.54
CA GLY A 107 -1.09 -0.52 5.37
C GLY A 107 -1.92 -0.57 4.10
N ASP A 108 -3.00 -1.34 4.10
CA ASP A 108 -3.94 -1.44 2.97
C ASP A 108 -4.50 -0.06 2.59
N GLY A 109 -4.94 0.73 3.58
CA GLY A 109 -5.44 2.07 3.35
C GLY A 109 -4.39 3.03 2.76
N LEU A 110 -3.15 3.00 3.24
CA LEU A 110 -2.06 3.83 2.70
C LEU A 110 -1.73 3.44 1.26
N ALA A 111 -1.71 2.15 0.97
CA ALA A 111 -1.52 1.64 -0.39
C ALA A 111 -2.65 2.17 -1.28
N ASN A 112 -3.91 1.93 -0.91
CA ASN A 112 -5.10 2.36 -1.65
C ASN A 112 -5.11 3.87 -1.94
N ASP A 113 -4.77 4.70 -0.96
CA ASP A 113 -4.71 6.15 -1.19
C ASP A 113 -3.61 6.52 -2.18
N PHE A 114 -2.41 5.95 -2.03
CA PHE A 114 -1.31 6.16 -2.98
C PHE A 114 -1.72 5.73 -4.39
N TYR A 115 -2.46 4.63 -4.52
CA TYR A 115 -2.99 4.15 -5.79
C TYR A 115 -3.96 5.11 -6.44
N ARG A 116 -4.89 5.67 -5.68
CA ARG A 116 -5.86 6.64 -6.23
C ARG A 116 -5.15 7.88 -6.74
N GLU A 117 -4.09 8.32 -6.09
CA GLU A 117 -3.29 9.46 -6.51
C GLU A 117 -2.60 9.19 -7.86
N ILE A 118 -1.90 8.06 -7.98
CA ILE A 118 -1.15 7.72 -9.19
C ILE A 118 -2.02 7.22 -10.35
N ALA A 119 -3.22 6.71 -10.07
CA ALA A 119 -4.16 6.17 -11.06
C ALA A 119 -4.50 7.21 -12.15
N SER A 120 -4.49 8.50 -11.81
CA SER A 120 -4.74 9.58 -12.75
C SER A 120 -3.62 9.80 -13.79
N TYR A 121 -2.42 9.25 -13.54
CA TYR A 121 -1.21 9.45 -14.35
C TYR A 121 -0.82 8.23 -15.21
N VAL A 122 -1.52 7.11 -15.03
CA VAL A 122 -1.35 5.90 -15.85
C VAL A 122 -2.45 5.77 -16.91
N ASP A 123 -2.20 4.93 -17.91
CA ASP A 123 -3.11 4.58 -18.98
C ASP A 123 -4.39 3.93 -18.44
N ALA A 124 -5.44 3.91 -19.25
CA ALA A 124 -6.78 3.48 -18.82
C ALA A 124 -6.83 2.03 -18.35
N GLU A 125 -5.99 1.14 -18.89
CA GLU A 125 -5.99 -0.27 -18.54
C GLU A 125 -5.22 -0.51 -17.24
N THR A 126 -4.02 0.08 -17.12
CA THR A 126 -3.26 0.07 -15.85
C THR A 126 -4.08 0.71 -14.72
N ARG A 127 -4.80 1.80 -15.02
CA ARG A 127 -5.74 2.43 -14.09
C ARG A 127 -6.87 1.49 -13.70
N GLY A 128 -7.49 0.83 -14.68
CA GLY A 128 -8.59 -0.11 -14.45
C GLY A 128 -8.15 -1.26 -13.53
N LEU A 129 -7.00 -1.86 -13.83
CA LEU A 129 -6.41 -2.92 -13.00
C LEU A 129 -6.16 -2.45 -11.57
N VAL A 130 -5.48 -1.32 -11.39
CA VAL A 130 -5.16 -0.79 -10.06
C VAL A 130 -6.44 -0.46 -9.28
N LEU A 131 -7.44 0.16 -9.93
CA LEU A 131 -8.70 0.45 -9.26
C LEU A 131 -9.51 -0.81 -8.91
N GLU A 132 -9.40 -1.88 -9.70
CA GLU A 132 -10.03 -3.17 -9.43
C GLU A 132 -9.36 -3.89 -8.26
N VAL A 133 -8.02 -3.94 -8.27
CA VAL A 133 -7.19 -4.50 -7.19
C VAL A 133 -7.53 -3.81 -5.85
N PHE A 134 -7.64 -2.48 -5.84
CA PHE A 134 -7.89 -1.71 -4.61
C PHE A 134 -9.36 -1.32 -4.39
N ALA A 135 -10.28 -1.98 -5.10
CA ALA A 135 -11.71 -1.87 -4.82
C ALA A 135 -12.02 -2.45 -3.43
N ASP A 136 -12.76 -1.65 -2.67
CA ASP A 136 -12.97 -1.80 -1.24
C ASP A 136 -13.49 -3.19 -0.87
N SER A 137 -12.76 -3.89 0.01
CA SER A 137 -13.23 -5.12 0.63
C SER A 137 -13.82 -4.76 1.98
N GLY A 138 -15.05 -5.21 2.27
CA GLY A 138 -15.73 -5.07 3.56
C GLY A 138 -15.01 -5.71 4.78
N GLN A 139 -13.71 -5.98 4.68
CA GLN A 139 -12.82 -6.52 5.70
C GLN A 139 -12.23 -5.41 6.60
N ALA A 140 -12.31 -4.14 6.17
CA ALA A 140 -12.02 -2.97 6.99
C ALA A 140 -12.87 -2.93 8.29
N GLU A 141 -14.13 -3.36 8.20
CA GLU A 141 -15.06 -3.37 9.34
C GLU A 141 -14.60 -4.32 10.45
N PHE A 142 -14.15 -5.53 10.10
CA PHE A 142 -13.63 -6.51 11.06
C PHE A 142 -12.49 -5.92 11.91
N VAL A 143 -11.51 -5.27 11.28
CA VAL A 143 -10.37 -4.69 12.01
C VAL A 143 -10.84 -3.56 12.92
N VAL A 144 -11.70 -2.67 12.41
CA VAL A 144 -12.23 -1.54 13.17
C VAL A 144 -13.00 -2.03 14.40
N ASP A 145 -13.90 -2.99 14.23
CA ASP A 145 -14.69 -3.56 15.32
C ASP A 145 -13.79 -4.20 16.37
N ARG A 146 -12.79 -4.98 15.95
CA ARG A 146 -11.91 -5.69 16.87
C ARG A 146 -11.00 -4.76 17.67
N VAL A 147 -10.46 -3.73 17.03
CA VAL A 147 -9.61 -2.73 17.68
C VAL A 147 -10.43 -1.88 18.65
N ARG A 148 -11.64 -1.45 18.26
CA ARG A 148 -12.52 -0.66 19.14
C ARG A 148 -12.97 -1.45 20.36
N ALA A 149 -13.40 -2.70 20.17
CA ALA A 149 -13.77 -3.59 21.27
C ALA A 149 -12.60 -3.78 22.25
N ALA A 150 -11.37 -3.98 21.75
CA ALA A 150 -10.20 -4.10 22.61
C ALA A 150 -9.92 -2.81 23.41
N ILE A 151 -10.07 -1.63 22.80
CA ILE A 151 -9.89 -0.34 23.47
C ILE A 151 -10.99 -0.10 24.53
N GLU A 152 -12.22 -0.52 24.25
CA GLU A 152 -13.32 -0.44 25.23
C GLU A 152 -13.06 -1.33 26.45
N GLU A 153 -12.49 -2.53 26.24
CA GLU A 153 -12.11 -3.46 27.30
C GLU A 153 -10.87 -2.97 28.10
N ASP A 154 -9.84 -2.45 27.42
CA ASP A 154 -8.65 -1.84 28.05
C ASP A 154 -8.31 -0.48 27.41
N PRO A 155 -8.77 0.63 28.03
CA PRO A 155 -8.53 1.98 27.52
C PRO A 155 -7.05 2.37 27.40
N LYS A 156 -6.13 1.67 28.08
CA LYS A 156 -4.68 1.93 27.96
C LYS A 156 -4.14 1.59 26.57
N LEU A 157 -4.82 0.68 25.85
CA LEU A 157 -4.43 0.29 24.49
C LEU A 157 -4.51 1.45 23.52
N GLY A 158 -5.45 2.39 23.70
CA GLY A 158 -5.64 3.52 22.79
C GLY A 158 -4.39 4.37 22.60
N GLY A 159 -3.70 4.72 23.69
CA GLY A 159 -2.45 5.50 23.61
C GLY A 159 -1.31 4.77 22.90
N ARG A 160 -1.18 3.47 23.16
CA ARG A 160 -0.16 2.61 22.53
C ARG A 160 -0.41 2.44 21.03
N LEU A 161 -1.64 2.08 20.65
CA LEU A 161 -2.01 1.87 19.24
C LEU A 161 -2.00 3.17 18.43
N ALA A 162 -2.28 4.32 19.06
CA ALA A 162 -2.10 5.63 18.43
C ALA A 162 -0.63 5.92 18.09
N LEU A 163 0.31 5.64 19.01
CA LEU A 163 1.75 5.76 18.74
C LEU A 163 2.19 4.81 17.64
N TRP A 164 1.65 3.59 17.64
CA TRP A 164 1.90 2.62 16.58
C TRP A 164 1.45 3.13 15.21
N GLY A 165 0.21 3.64 15.09
CA GLY A 165 -0.29 4.22 13.84
C GLY A 165 0.56 5.38 13.31
N ARG A 166 1.01 6.28 14.19
CA ARG A 166 1.95 7.36 13.82
C ARG A 166 3.28 6.82 13.28
N ARG A 167 3.80 5.76 13.90
CA ARG A 167 5.03 5.10 13.42
C ARG A 167 4.83 4.49 12.04
N LEU A 168 3.70 3.83 11.79
CA LEU A 168 3.37 3.24 10.48
C LEU A 168 3.39 4.28 9.37
N VAL A 169 2.68 5.42 9.54
CA VAL A 169 2.66 6.46 8.51
C VAL A 169 4.04 7.12 8.34
N GLY A 170 4.78 7.33 9.43
CA GLY A 170 6.14 7.89 9.38
C GLY A 170 7.11 7.03 8.58
N GLU A 171 7.14 5.72 8.84
CA GLU A 171 7.97 4.77 8.09
C GLU A 171 7.53 4.66 6.63
N ALA A 172 6.23 4.62 6.36
CA ALA A 172 5.70 4.58 4.98
C ALA A 172 6.13 5.82 4.18
N LEU A 173 5.99 7.01 4.76
CA LEU A 173 6.44 8.26 4.13
C LEU A 173 7.95 8.29 3.90
N SER A 174 8.75 7.78 4.86
CA SER A 174 10.20 7.71 4.73
C SER A 174 10.63 6.80 3.58
N GLN A 175 10.02 5.61 3.44
CA GLN A 175 10.34 4.72 2.33
C GLN A 175 9.83 5.26 1.00
N ALA A 176 8.65 5.91 0.95
CA ALA A 176 8.17 6.56 -0.26
C ALA A 176 9.13 7.65 -0.76
N GLN A 177 9.69 8.46 0.16
CA GLN A 177 10.70 9.46 -0.18
C GLN A 177 11.99 8.82 -0.70
N ARG A 178 12.45 7.71 -0.11
CA ARG A 178 13.62 6.97 -0.58
C ARG A 178 13.41 6.41 -1.99
N ILE A 179 12.28 5.76 -2.24
CA ILE A 179 11.93 5.23 -3.56
C ILE A 179 11.88 6.35 -4.60
N ALA A 180 11.25 7.49 -4.26
CA ALA A 180 11.18 8.64 -5.15
C ALA A 180 12.56 9.25 -5.46
N ALA A 181 13.51 9.19 -4.51
CA ALA A 181 14.87 9.67 -4.71
C ALA A 181 15.75 8.71 -5.53
N ASP A 182 15.51 7.40 -5.42
CA ASP A 182 16.32 6.36 -6.06
C ASP A 182 15.78 5.92 -7.44
N ARG A 183 14.54 6.31 -7.81
CA ARG A 183 13.87 5.88 -9.05
C ARG A 183 13.39 7.07 -9.88
N ASP A 184 14.27 7.55 -10.77
CA ASP A 184 14.00 8.63 -11.72
C ASP A 184 12.75 8.39 -12.58
N SER A 185 12.44 7.13 -12.92
CA SER A 185 11.25 6.69 -13.65
C SER A 185 9.93 7.00 -12.91
N LEU A 186 9.87 6.71 -11.61
CA LEU A 186 8.70 7.02 -10.78
C LEU A 186 8.62 8.53 -10.52
N ALA A 187 9.75 9.18 -10.29
CA ALA A 187 9.81 10.63 -10.21
C ALA A 187 9.33 11.30 -11.52
N ALA A 188 9.68 10.73 -12.68
CA ALA A 188 9.25 11.19 -14.00
C ALA A 188 7.77 10.89 -14.29
N LEU A 189 7.23 9.77 -13.81
CA LEU A 189 5.79 9.49 -13.87
C LEU A 189 4.99 10.58 -13.18
N LEU A 190 5.49 11.01 -12.01
CA LEU A 190 4.91 12.10 -11.25
C LEU A 190 5.18 13.42 -11.96
N ALA A 191 6.40 13.73 -12.42
CA ALA A 191 6.75 15.01 -13.05
C ALA A 191 6.18 15.23 -14.47
N GLY A 192 5.72 14.18 -15.14
CA GLY A 192 5.09 14.24 -16.46
C GLY A 192 6.06 14.28 -17.62
N SER A 193 5.53 14.31 -18.85
CA SER A 193 6.29 14.39 -20.11
C SER A 193 5.85 15.61 -20.93
N VAL A 194 6.55 15.90 -22.03
CA VAL A 194 6.20 17.03 -22.93
C VAL A 194 4.73 16.97 -23.39
N ASP A 195 4.16 15.76 -23.49
CA ASP A 195 2.78 15.51 -23.92
C ASP A 195 1.83 15.14 -22.76
N ARG A 196 2.30 15.05 -21.50
CA ARG A 196 1.47 14.75 -20.32
C ARG A 196 1.84 15.64 -19.13
N PRO A 197 0.93 16.48 -18.61
CA PRO A 197 1.22 17.29 -17.43
C PRO A 197 1.49 16.40 -16.22
N GLY A 198 2.58 16.65 -15.51
CA GLY A 198 2.84 16.03 -14.23
C GLY A 198 2.76 16.98 -13.05
N LEU A 199 2.94 16.40 -11.87
CA LEU A 199 3.07 16.99 -10.56
C LEU A 199 4.37 17.79 -10.46
N ASP A 200 4.22 19.09 -10.24
CA ASP A 200 5.31 19.89 -9.66
C ASP A 200 5.56 19.47 -8.20
N LEU A 201 6.67 19.93 -7.61
CA LEU A 201 7.00 19.65 -6.20
C LEU A 201 5.88 20.06 -5.24
N ALA A 202 5.11 21.11 -5.57
CA ALA A 202 3.98 21.54 -4.76
C ALA A 202 2.82 20.53 -4.83
N ALA A 203 2.62 19.88 -5.98
CA ALA A 203 1.60 18.88 -6.20
C ALA A 203 1.94 17.55 -5.50
N ILE A 204 3.22 17.16 -5.48
CA ILE A 204 3.73 16.07 -4.64
C ILE A 204 3.48 16.39 -3.15
N GLY A 205 3.78 17.61 -2.72
CA GLY A 205 3.48 18.06 -1.35
C GLY A 205 1.99 17.94 -1.00
N ARG A 206 1.10 18.38 -1.91
CA ARG A 206 -0.37 18.26 -1.74
C ARG A 206 -0.84 16.80 -1.69
N MET A 207 -0.23 15.92 -2.48
CA MET A 207 -0.50 14.48 -2.45
C MET A 207 -0.18 13.91 -1.06
N PHE A 208 1.02 14.16 -0.53
CA PHE A 208 1.39 13.72 0.82
C PHE A 208 0.47 14.27 1.91
N THR A 209 0.01 15.52 1.79
CA THR A 209 -1.00 16.09 2.69
C THR A 209 -2.28 15.26 2.68
N ARG A 210 -2.82 14.93 1.49
CA ARG A 210 -4.04 14.11 1.38
C ARG A 210 -3.86 12.70 1.95
N LEU A 211 -2.71 12.06 1.71
CA LEU A 211 -2.39 10.76 2.31
C LEU A 211 -2.40 10.83 3.85
N THR A 212 -1.86 11.91 4.41
CA THR A 212 -1.81 12.12 5.87
C THR A 212 -3.19 12.41 6.47
N GLU A 213 -4.02 13.18 5.76
CA GLU A 213 -5.42 13.44 6.14
C GLU A 213 -6.26 12.16 6.12
N ALA A 214 -6.12 11.33 5.07
CA ALA A 214 -6.78 10.04 4.97
C ALA A 214 -6.33 9.07 6.07
N HIS A 215 -5.03 9.04 6.40
CA HIS A 215 -4.52 8.30 7.55
C HIS A 215 -5.13 8.79 8.88
N THR A 216 -5.25 10.10 9.07
CA THR A 216 -5.88 10.69 10.26
C THR A 216 -7.35 10.24 10.40
N ALA A 217 -8.08 10.20 9.29
CA ALA A 217 -9.45 9.67 9.26
C ALA A 217 -9.50 8.18 9.62
N ARG A 218 -8.57 7.37 9.09
CA ARG A 218 -8.44 5.94 9.45
C ARG A 218 -8.17 5.73 10.94
N MET A 219 -7.26 6.49 11.54
CA MET A 219 -6.98 6.43 12.97
C MET A 219 -8.21 6.79 13.80
N THR A 220 -8.95 7.82 13.37
CA THR A 220 -10.21 8.21 14.00
C THR A 220 -11.26 7.09 13.93
N ALA A 221 -11.36 6.39 12.79
CA ALA A 221 -12.29 5.26 12.62
C ALA A 221 -12.00 4.11 13.61
N LEU A 222 -10.72 3.85 13.90
CA LEU A 222 -10.27 2.90 14.91
C LEU A 222 -10.52 3.36 16.37
N GLY A 223 -11.00 4.59 16.58
CA GLY A 223 -11.12 5.18 17.93
C GLY A 223 -9.79 5.69 18.49
N LEU A 224 -8.81 5.98 17.63
CA LEU A 224 -7.46 6.39 17.99
C LEU A 224 -7.22 7.87 17.64
N GLN A 225 -6.33 8.51 18.40
CA GLN A 225 -5.84 9.85 18.08
C GLN A 225 -4.67 9.75 17.09
N ALA A 226 -4.75 10.49 15.99
CA ALA A 226 -3.65 10.65 15.04
C ALA A 226 -2.53 11.53 15.62
#